data_AF-A0A0E9NKJ5-F1
#
_entry.id   AF-A0A0E9NKJ5-F1
#
_cell.length_a   1.000
_cell.length_b   1.000
_cell.length_c   1.000
_cell.angle_alpha   90.00
_cell.angle_beta   90.00
_cell.angle_gamma   90.00
#
_symmetry.space_group_name_H-M   'P 1'
#
loop_
_entity.id
_entity.type
_entity.pdbx_description
1 polymer ?
#
loop_
_entity_poly.entity_id
_entity_poly.type
_entity_poly.pdbx_seq_one_letter_code
_entity_poly.pdbx_strand_id
1 'polypeptide(L)'
;MLLRNEIKMLLLGAGESGKSTILKQMKLIHEGGYSADERDSFKEIIFSNTVQSMRVILEAMESMEIPLDDSRNEYHVQTVFMQPSQIEGESLSKEVGDAIRALWKDVGVQECFRRSREYQLNDSAQYYFDSIDRIAQPDYLPNDQDVLRSRVKTTGITETTFIIGELTYRMFDVGGQRSERKKWIHCFENVTTILFLVAISEYDQLLLEDETVNRMQEALTLFDSICNSRWFLKTSIILFLNKIDIFRDKLQASPLKNYFPDYDAGDDYNSACDYVLNRFVSLNQSEVKQIYTHFTCATDTTQIRFVMAAVNDIIIQTNLREGCPHTYTREFNLDYFIGWSTGGYTIVDGWLREELYSFQDLFFVFDLFGGNASGGIFLHLSYSLICLEISSHIHDHHSQRRF
;
A
#
# COMPACT_ATOMS: atom_id res chain seq x y z
N MET A 1 -20.36 24.56 15.32
CA MET A 1 -19.37 23.46 15.43
C MET A 1 -18.89 23.21 14.01
N LEU A 2 -17.65 23.58 13.69
CA LEU A 2 -17.14 23.48 12.32
C LEU A 2 -16.95 21.99 11.99
N LEU A 3 -17.60 21.52 10.92
CA LEU A 3 -17.20 20.27 10.27
C LEU A 3 -15.69 20.32 10.08
N ARG A 4 -14.99 19.22 10.38
CA ARG A 4 -13.61 19.09 9.94
C ARG A 4 -13.67 18.99 8.42
N ASN A 5 -13.48 20.11 7.74
CA ASN A 5 -13.36 20.15 6.28
C ASN A 5 -12.07 19.46 5.81
N GLU A 6 -11.21 19.03 6.74
CA GLU A 6 -10.00 18.28 6.47
C GLU A 6 -10.19 16.79 6.80
N ILE A 7 -9.94 15.94 5.79
CA ILE A 7 -9.98 14.49 5.89
C ILE A 7 -8.56 13.96 5.83
N LYS A 8 -8.05 13.43 6.94
CA LYS A 8 -6.75 12.75 6.94
C LYS A 8 -6.95 11.29 6.58
N MET A 9 -6.44 10.87 5.42
CA MET A 9 -6.55 9.51 4.93
C MET A 9 -5.18 8.85 4.84
N LEU A 10 -5.07 7.62 5.36
CA LEU A 10 -3.83 6.87 5.35
C LEU A 10 -3.92 5.69 4.37
N LEU A 11 -3.00 5.61 3.41
CA LEU A 11 -2.94 4.52 2.43
C LEU A 11 -1.99 3.44 2.95
N LEU A 12 -2.53 2.31 3.38
CA LEU A 12 -1.77 1.18 3.93
C LEU A 12 -1.86 -0.05 3.03
N GLY A 13 -0.96 -0.99 3.25
CA GLY A 13 -0.91 -2.27 2.54
C GLY A 13 0.52 -2.67 2.20
N ALA A 14 0.70 -3.94 1.84
CA ALA A 14 2.00 -4.51 1.48
C ALA A 14 2.65 -3.79 0.29
N GLY A 15 3.92 -4.08 0.02
CA GLY A 15 4.59 -3.61 -1.20
C GLY A 15 3.73 -3.93 -2.43
N GLU A 16 3.72 -3.06 -3.43
CA GLU A 16 3.10 -3.34 -4.74
C GLU A 16 1.57 -3.51 -4.73
N SER A 17 0.89 -3.27 -3.61
CA SER A 17 -0.57 -3.42 -3.50
C SER A 17 -1.41 -2.41 -4.31
N GLY A 18 -0.76 -1.37 -4.87
CA GLY A 18 -1.40 -0.35 -5.72
C GLY A 18 -1.61 1.01 -5.05
N LYS A 19 -0.99 1.29 -3.89
CA LYS A 19 -1.16 2.55 -3.13
C LYS A 19 -0.87 3.79 -3.99
N SER A 20 0.32 3.86 -4.54
CA SER A 20 0.75 4.98 -5.38
C SER A 20 -0.04 5.05 -6.69
N THR A 21 -0.57 3.93 -7.20
CA THR A 21 -1.49 3.94 -8.35
C THR A 21 -2.82 4.61 -8.01
N ILE A 22 -3.37 4.39 -6.82
CA ILE A 22 -4.56 5.12 -6.37
C ILE A 22 -4.28 6.62 -6.26
N LEU A 23 -3.12 7.04 -5.75
CA LEU A 23 -2.77 8.47 -5.71
C LEU A 23 -2.65 9.07 -7.11
N LYS A 24 -2.06 8.33 -8.05
CA LYS A 24 -2.02 8.75 -9.46
C LYS A 24 -3.43 8.89 -10.04
N GLN A 25 -4.34 7.96 -9.72
CA GLN A 25 -5.75 8.08 -10.12
C GLN A 25 -6.42 9.30 -9.50
N MET A 26 -6.13 9.65 -8.24
CA MET A 26 -6.71 10.83 -7.60
C MET A 26 -6.32 12.12 -8.33
N LYS A 27 -5.04 12.27 -8.69
CA LYS A 27 -4.58 13.38 -9.53
C LYS A 27 -5.29 13.37 -10.89
N LEU A 28 -5.37 12.20 -11.53
CA LEU A 28 -6.02 12.06 -12.84
C LEU A 28 -7.52 12.43 -12.81
N ILE A 29 -8.22 12.08 -11.75
CA ILE A 29 -9.67 12.26 -11.61
C ILE A 29 -10.02 13.68 -11.13
N HIS A 30 -9.22 14.25 -10.22
CA HIS A 30 -9.57 15.46 -9.48
C HIS A 30 -8.69 16.70 -9.77
N GLU A 31 -7.51 16.54 -10.38
CA GLU A 31 -6.58 17.66 -10.66
C GLU A 31 -6.37 17.93 -12.16
N GLY A 32 -7.29 17.46 -13.02
CA GLY A 32 -7.22 17.73 -14.46
C GLY A 32 -6.18 16.91 -15.23
N GLY A 33 -5.61 15.87 -14.62
CA GLY A 33 -4.70 14.94 -15.28
C GLY A 33 -3.22 15.30 -15.17
N TYR A 34 -2.44 14.77 -16.12
CA TYR A 34 -1.00 14.98 -16.22
C TYR A 34 -0.68 15.90 -17.39
N SER A 35 0.08 16.96 -17.12
CA SER A 35 0.61 17.86 -18.14
C SER A 35 1.64 17.17 -19.03
N ALA A 36 2.02 17.79 -20.15
CA ALA A 36 3.07 17.25 -21.02
C ALA A 36 4.42 17.13 -20.29
N ASP A 37 4.80 18.15 -19.51
CA ASP A 37 6.05 18.16 -18.74
C ASP A 37 6.04 17.07 -17.65
N GLU A 38 4.91 16.87 -16.98
CA GLU A 38 4.76 15.78 -16.00
C GLU A 38 4.88 14.41 -16.67
N ARG A 39 4.24 14.22 -17.83
CA ARG A 39 4.35 12.97 -18.60
C ARG A 39 5.78 12.72 -19.05
N ASP A 40 6.48 13.76 -19.48
CA ASP A 40 7.87 13.66 -19.90
C ASP A 40 8.77 13.15 -18.75
N SER A 41 8.54 13.63 -17.52
CA SER A 41 9.27 13.14 -16.33
C SER A 41 9.06 11.65 -16.00
N PHE A 42 8.03 11.01 -16.57
CA PHE A 42 7.82 9.56 -16.42
C PHE A 42 8.57 8.71 -17.43
N LYS A 43 9.16 9.29 -18.50
CA LYS A 43 9.81 8.52 -19.58
C LYS A 43 10.90 7.60 -19.05
N GLU A 44 11.85 8.15 -18.32
CA GLU A 44 12.99 7.40 -17.76
C GLU A 44 12.53 6.26 -16.85
N ILE A 45 11.49 6.49 -16.06
CA ILE A 45 10.87 5.47 -15.20
C ILE A 45 10.29 4.35 -16.07
N ILE A 46 9.53 4.69 -17.11
CA ILE A 46 8.88 3.71 -18.00
C ILE A 46 9.92 2.92 -18.79
N PHE A 47 10.95 3.57 -19.33
CA PHE A 47 12.05 2.91 -20.02
C PHE A 47 12.78 1.95 -19.08
N SER A 48 13.11 2.40 -17.86
CA SER A 48 13.75 1.57 -16.84
C SER A 48 12.88 0.38 -16.45
N ASN A 49 11.57 0.60 -16.22
CA ASN A 49 10.63 -0.49 -15.92
C ASN A 49 10.53 -1.50 -17.07
N THR A 50 10.54 -1.03 -18.32
CA THR A 50 10.45 -1.88 -19.52
C THR A 50 11.69 -2.75 -19.67
N VAL A 51 12.88 -2.13 -19.67
CA VAL A 51 14.16 -2.84 -19.83
C VAL A 51 14.41 -3.78 -18.65
N GLN A 52 14.18 -3.33 -17.42
CA GLN A 52 14.39 -4.15 -16.23
C GLN A 52 13.43 -5.35 -16.18
N SER A 53 12.18 -5.18 -16.61
CA SER A 53 11.23 -6.31 -16.66
C SER A 53 11.70 -7.38 -17.66
N MET A 54 12.24 -6.99 -18.81
CA MET A 54 12.78 -7.95 -19.79
C MET A 54 14.01 -8.65 -19.20
N ARG A 55 14.93 -7.90 -18.58
CA ARG A 55 16.10 -8.46 -17.91
C ARG A 55 15.74 -9.53 -16.89
N VAL A 56 14.75 -9.27 -16.03
CA VAL A 56 14.28 -10.23 -15.03
C VAL A 56 13.77 -11.52 -15.66
N ILE A 57 13.07 -11.44 -16.81
CA ILE A 57 12.62 -12.65 -17.53
C ILE A 57 13.83 -13.42 -18.08
N LEU A 58 14.81 -12.74 -18.66
CA LEU A 58 16.01 -13.39 -19.21
C LEU A 58 16.86 -14.06 -18.12
N GLU A 59 17.01 -13.43 -16.96
CA GLU A 59 17.68 -14.02 -15.78
C GLU A 59 16.89 -15.25 -15.27
N ALA A 60 15.56 -15.18 -15.24
CA ALA A 60 14.72 -16.32 -14.87
C ALA A 60 14.82 -17.46 -15.89
N MET A 61 14.92 -17.16 -17.19
CA MET A 61 15.14 -18.18 -18.23
C MET A 61 16.44 -18.95 -17.99
N GLU A 62 17.53 -18.25 -17.65
CA GLU A 62 18.81 -18.89 -17.30
C GLU A 62 18.66 -19.78 -16.06
N SER A 63 18.05 -19.27 -14.99
CA SER A 63 17.85 -20.02 -13.75
C SER A 63 16.91 -21.23 -13.90
N MET A 64 15.96 -21.18 -14.84
CA MET A 64 14.99 -22.24 -15.10
C MET A 64 15.40 -23.16 -16.26
N GLU A 65 16.58 -22.93 -16.84
CA GLU A 65 17.10 -23.67 -17.99
C GLU A 65 16.14 -23.66 -19.20
N ILE A 66 15.45 -22.53 -19.43
CA ILE A 66 14.55 -22.34 -20.57
C ILE A 66 15.35 -21.75 -21.74
N PRO A 67 15.59 -22.49 -22.84
CA PRO A 67 16.34 -21.97 -23.97
C PRO A 67 15.52 -20.95 -24.78
N LEU A 68 16.22 -20.06 -25.49
CA LEU A 68 15.63 -19.27 -26.56
C LEU A 68 15.17 -20.18 -27.70
N ASP A 69 14.04 -19.84 -28.32
CA ASP A 69 13.56 -20.56 -29.51
C ASP A 69 14.40 -20.20 -30.74
N ASP A 70 14.78 -18.93 -30.88
CA ASP A 70 15.64 -18.45 -31.96
C ASP A 70 17.03 -18.06 -31.43
N SER A 71 18.08 -18.77 -31.86
CA SER A 71 19.46 -18.48 -31.45
C SER A 71 19.94 -17.08 -31.86
N ARG A 72 19.29 -16.43 -32.85
CA ARG A 72 19.60 -15.04 -33.22
C ARG A 72 19.23 -14.05 -32.11
N ASN A 73 18.30 -14.41 -31.23
CA ASN A 73 17.90 -13.59 -30.10
C ASN A 73 19.00 -13.45 -29.03
N GLU A 74 20.08 -14.25 -29.08
CA GLU A 74 21.25 -14.06 -28.21
C GLU A 74 21.85 -12.65 -28.34
N TYR A 75 21.86 -12.08 -29.54
CA TYR A 75 22.28 -10.68 -29.74
C TYR A 75 21.38 -9.71 -28.95
N HIS A 76 20.06 -9.90 -29.04
CA HIS A 76 19.08 -9.07 -28.35
C HIS A 76 19.16 -9.21 -26.83
N VAL A 77 19.45 -10.41 -26.33
CA VAL A 77 19.75 -10.66 -24.91
C VAL A 77 20.92 -9.79 -24.46
N GLN A 78 22.04 -9.80 -25.20
CA GLN A 78 23.19 -8.94 -24.88
C GLN A 78 22.83 -7.45 -24.94
N THR A 79 22.05 -7.01 -25.93
CA THR A 79 21.58 -5.62 -26.02
C THR A 79 20.83 -5.17 -24.75
N VAL A 80 19.96 -6.02 -24.19
CA VAL A 80 19.21 -5.73 -22.96
C VAL A 80 20.12 -5.74 -21.74
N PHE A 81 21.05 -6.69 -21.63
CA PHE A 81 21.99 -6.77 -20.49
C PHE A 81 23.01 -5.63 -20.46
N MET A 82 23.38 -5.07 -21.62
CA MET A 82 24.27 -3.90 -21.69
C MET A 82 23.65 -2.59 -21.19
N GLN A 83 22.32 -2.53 -21.03
CA GLN A 83 21.66 -1.31 -20.55
C GLN A 83 21.95 -1.05 -19.06
N PRO A 84 22.01 0.22 -18.62
CA PRO A 84 22.05 0.53 -17.19
C PRO A 84 20.72 0.15 -16.51
N SER A 85 20.75 -0.04 -15.18
CA SER A 85 19.53 -0.32 -14.40
C SER A 85 18.56 0.86 -14.34
N GLN A 86 19.07 2.08 -14.56
CA GLN A 86 18.27 3.29 -14.72
C GLN A 86 18.58 3.84 -16.11
N ILE A 87 17.56 3.93 -16.94
CA ILE A 87 17.67 4.50 -18.28
C ILE A 87 17.48 6.01 -18.16
N GLU A 88 18.53 6.75 -18.50
CA GLU A 88 18.50 8.21 -18.57
C GLU A 88 18.38 8.63 -20.04
N GLY A 89 17.55 9.63 -20.31
CA GLY A 89 17.42 10.22 -21.65
C GLY A 89 15.99 10.35 -22.18
N GLU A 90 15.86 11.19 -23.20
CA GLU A 90 14.57 11.62 -23.76
C GLU A 90 13.85 10.54 -24.59
N SER A 91 14.58 9.51 -25.05
CA SER A 91 14.03 8.44 -25.90
C SER A 91 14.74 7.11 -25.64
N LEU A 92 14.00 6.01 -25.82
CA LEU A 92 14.56 4.66 -25.83
C LEU A 92 15.21 4.41 -27.19
N SER A 93 16.44 3.91 -27.21
CA SER A 93 17.12 3.65 -28.48
C SER A 93 16.34 2.63 -29.31
N LYS A 94 16.28 2.85 -30.63
CA LYS A 94 15.59 1.94 -31.56
C LYS A 94 16.10 0.51 -31.43
N GLU A 95 17.41 0.34 -31.25
CA GLU A 95 18.04 -0.97 -31.05
C GLU A 95 17.49 -1.71 -29.83
N VAL A 96 17.30 -1.02 -28.70
CA VAL A 96 16.72 -1.63 -27.49
C VAL A 96 15.24 -1.95 -27.69
N GLY A 97 14.49 -1.05 -28.34
CA GLY A 97 13.09 -1.30 -28.68
C GLY A 97 12.91 -2.53 -29.59
N ASP A 98 13.74 -2.65 -30.62
CA ASP A 98 13.74 -3.78 -31.55
C ASP A 98 14.17 -5.08 -30.85
N ALA A 99 15.14 -5.02 -29.93
CA ALA A 99 15.57 -6.17 -29.12
C ALA A 99 14.44 -6.69 -28.23
N ILE A 100 13.77 -5.82 -27.47
CA ILE A 100 12.64 -6.20 -26.61
C ILE A 100 11.49 -6.77 -27.44
N ARG A 101 11.19 -6.16 -28.60
CA ARG A 101 10.17 -6.66 -29.53
C ARG A 101 10.47 -8.07 -30.06
N ALA A 102 11.73 -8.33 -30.42
CA ALA A 102 12.15 -9.64 -30.93
C ALA A 102 12.08 -10.70 -29.82
N LEU A 103 12.63 -10.39 -28.64
CA LEU A 103 12.60 -11.27 -27.47
C LEU A 103 11.17 -11.56 -27.03
N TRP A 104 10.28 -10.56 -27.01
CA TRP A 104 8.89 -10.77 -26.59
C TRP A 104 8.12 -11.73 -27.50
N LYS A 105 8.55 -11.91 -28.76
CA LYS A 105 7.97 -12.89 -29.69
C LYS A 105 8.59 -14.28 -29.58
N ASP A 106 9.69 -14.43 -28.84
CA ASP A 106 10.37 -15.70 -28.64
C ASP A 106 9.52 -16.64 -27.77
N VAL A 107 9.41 -17.90 -28.18
CA VAL A 107 8.58 -18.89 -27.48
C VAL A 107 9.14 -19.21 -26.09
N GLY A 108 10.46 -19.22 -25.92
CA GLY A 108 11.13 -19.42 -24.64
C GLY A 108 10.87 -18.27 -23.66
N VAL A 109 10.91 -17.03 -24.15
CA VAL A 109 10.55 -15.83 -23.36
C VAL A 109 9.08 -15.88 -22.93
N GLN A 110 8.18 -16.24 -23.84
CA GLN A 110 6.74 -16.40 -23.54
C GLN A 110 6.48 -17.52 -22.54
N GLU A 111 7.21 -18.64 -22.64
CA GLU A 111 7.13 -19.76 -21.68
C GLU A 111 7.57 -19.31 -20.29
N CYS A 112 8.71 -18.64 -20.18
CA CYS A 112 9.21 -18.13 -18.90
C CYS A 112 8.23 -17.11 -18.29
N PHE A 113 7.71 -16.18 -19.10
CA PHE A 113 6.72 -15.20 -18.64
C PHE A 113 5.44 -15.85 -18.07
N ARG A 114 4.95 -16.95 -18.66
CA ARG A 114 3.79 -17.69 -18.10
C ARG A 114 4.07 -18.28 -16.71
N ARG A 115 5.35 -18.44 -16.34
CA ARG A 115 5.83 -18.88 -15.03
C ARG A 115 6.25 -17.72 -14.13
N SER A 116 5.88 -16.48 -14.45
CA SER A 116 6.24 -15.27 -13.70
C SER A 116 5.80 -15.22 -12.23
N ARG A 117 4.94 -16.14 -11.77
CA ARG A 117 4.66 -16.33 -10.34
C ARG A 117 5.86 -16.90 -9.54
N GLU A 118 6.80 -17.53 -10.22
CA GLU A 118 7.96 -18.21 -9.62
C GLU A 118 9.16 -17.26 -9.39
N TYR A 119 9.08 -16.02 -9.87
CA TYR A 119 10.12 -15.00 -9.71
C TYR A 119 9.50 -13.59 -9.60
N GLN A 120 10.35 -12.59 -9.37
CA GLN A 120 9.92 -11.24 -8.99
C GLN A 120 9.76 -10.33 -10.22
N LEU A 121 8.66 -10.48 -10.96
CA LEU A 121 8.35 -9.68 -12.14
C LEU A 121 7.36 -8.54 -11.84
N ASN A 122 7.53 -7.39 -12.51
CA ASN A 122 6.54 -6.31 -12.46
C ASN A 122 5.27 -6.70 -13.22
N ASP A 123 4.10 -6.58 -12.59
CA ASP A 123 2.79 -6.85 -13.18
C ASP A 123 2.52 -6.09 -14.50
N SER A 124 3.17 -4.94 -14.70
CA SER A 124 3.01 -4.13 -15.92
C SER A 124 3.96 -4.53 -17.06
N ALA A 125 4.78 -5.57 -16.88
CA ALA A 125 5.76 -6.01 -17.88
C ALA A 125 5.13 -6.28 -19.25
N GLN A 126 4.07 -7.10 -19.30
CA GLN A 126 3.37 -7.41 -20.54
C GLN A 126 2.84 -6.15 -21.25
N TYR A 127 2.21 -5.23 -20.51
CA TYR A 127 1.71 -3.98 -21.08
C TYR A 127 2.79 -3.19 -21.80
N TYR A 128 3.99 -3.10 -21.21
CA TYR A 128 5.11 -2.40 -21.82
C TYR A 128 5.67 -3.12 -23.04
N PHE A 129 5.79 -4.45 -23.01
CA PHE A 129 6.27 -5.21 -24.16
C PHE A 129 5.29 -5.18 -25.33
N ASP A 130 3.99 -5.32 -25.05
CA ASP A 130 2.92 -5.19 -26.06
C ASP A 130 2.90 -3.77 -26.67
N SER A 131 3.33 -2.76 -25.92
CA SER A 131 3.40 -1.36 -26.35
C SER A 131 4.78 -0.91 -26.83
N ILE A 132 5.77 -1.80 -26.96
CA ILE A 132 7.17 -1.42 -27.18
C ILE A 132 7.36 -0.58 -28.44
N ASP A 133 6.57 -0.85 -29.47
CA ASP A 133 6.55 -0.13 -30.75
C ASP A 133 6.26 1.35 -30.58
N ARG A 134 5.35 1.69 -29.66
CA ARG A 134 4.95 3.06 -29.31
C ARG A 134 5.95 3.69 -28.36
N ILE A 135 6.42 2.93 -27.37
CA ILE A 135 7.36 3.40 -26.33
C ILE A 135 8.73 3.74 -26.94
N ALA A 136 9.17 2.99 -27.96
CA ALA A 136 10.45 3.19 -28.64
C ALA A 136 10.41 4.25 -29.75
N GLN A 137 9.29 4.98 -29.94
CA GLN A 137 9.27 6.09 -30.89
C GLN A 137 10.07 7.30 -30.37
N PRO A 138 10.78 8.04 -31.23
CA PRO A 138 11.54 9.21 -30.80
C PRO A 138 10.69 10.33 -30.19
N ASP A 139 9.43 10.45 -30.63
CA ASP A 139 8.45 11.43 -30.16
C ASP A 139 7.49 10.86 -29.10
N TYR A 140 7.84 9.71 -28.50
CA TYR A 140 7.04 9.08 -27.47
C TYR A 140 6.75 10.06 -26.32
N LEU A 141 5.48 10.16 -25.94
CA LEU A 141 5.02 10.86 -24.75
C LEU A 141 4.11 9.91 -23.96
N PRO A 142 4.40 9.63 -22.67
CA PRO A 142 3.59 8.74 -21.85
C PRO A 142 2.12 9.14 -21.79
N ASN A 143 1.23 8.20 -22.10
CA ASN A 143 -0.20 8.35 -21.91
C ASN A 143 -0.59 8.07 -20.44
N ASP A 144 -1.86 8.22 -20.09
CA ASP A 144 -2.33 7.99 -18.71
C ASP A 144 -2.09 6.55 -18.24
N GLN A 145 -2.24 5.57 -19.13
CA GLN A 145 -2.00 4.17 -18.80
C GLN A 145 -0.52 3.89 -18.53
N ASP A 146 0.40 4.52 -19.27
CA ASP A 146 1.83 4.42 -19.02
C ASP A 146 2.19 4.99 -17.63
N VAL A 147 1.63 6.15 -17.29
CA VAL A 147 1.84 6.82 -15.99
C VAL A 147 1.26 6.01 -14.85
N LEU A 148 0.04 5.48 -14.99
CA LEU A 148 -0.61 4.66 -13.96
C LEU A 148 0.14 3.35 -13.69
N ARG A 149 0.70 2.74 -14.74
CA ARG A 149 1.47 1.48 -14.69
C ARG A 149 2.93 1.67 -14.30
N SER A 150 3.44 2.90 -14.37
CA SER A 150 4.82 3.18 -13.99
C SER A 150 5.04 2.89 -12.51
N ARG A 151 6.18 2.28 -12.22
CA ARG A 151 6.52 1.74 -10.92
C ARG A 151 7.77 2.41 -10.41
N VAL A 152 7.59 3.10 -9.28
CA VAL A 152 8.65 3.63 -8.44
C VAL A 152 8.45 3.04 -7.05
N LYS A 153 9.52 2.50 -6.46
CA LYS A 153 9.46 2.00 -5.09
C LYS A 153 9.29 3.19 -4.14
N THR A 154 8.11 3.30 -3.54
CA THR A 154 7.82 4.33 -2.53
C THR A 154 8.68 4.10 -1.28
N THR A 155 9.40 5.13 -0.86
CA THR A 155 10.19 5.14 0.38
C THR A 155 9.75 6.30 1.25
N GLY A 156 9.76 6.10 2.56
CA GLY A 156 9.30 7.10 3.52
C GLY A 156 7.79 7.29 3.51
N ILE A 157 7.39 8.52 3.82
CA ILE A 157 6.00 8.98 3.92
C ILE A 157 5.88 10.19 3.02
N THR A 158 4.88 10.19 2.16
CA THR A 158 4.56 11.34 1.29
C THR A 158 3.14 11.78 1.55
N GLU A 159 2.96 13.07 1.78
CA GLU A 159 1.64 13.68 1.93
C GLU A 159 1.25 14.34 0.61
N THR A 160 0.02 14.09 0.15
CA THR A 160 -0.56 14.77 -1.02
C THR A 160 -1.94 15.27 -0.67
N THR A 161 -2.23 16.51 -1.07
CA THR A 161 -3.48 17.19 -0.72
C THR A 161 -4.35 17.33 -1.96
N PHE A 162 -5.61 16.91 -1.86
CA PHE A 162 -6.61 17.05 -2.91
C PHE A 162 -7.82 17.83 -2.39
N ILE A 163 -8.41 18.68 -3.22
CA ILE A 163 -9.66 19.39 -2.89
C ILE A 163 -10.78 18.74 -3.71
N ILE A 164 -11.75 18.15 -3.02
CA ILE A 164 -12.88 17.46 -3.66
C ILE A 164 -14.18 18.03 -3.07
N GLY A 165 -14.87 18.84 -3.88
CA GLY A 165 -16.02 19.61 -3.40
C GLY A 165 -15.59 20.62 -2.33
N GLU A 166 -16.16 20.52 -1.14
CA GLU A 166 -15.85 21.39 0.01
C GLU A 166 -14.82 20.77 0.98
N LEU A 167 -14.37 19.55 0.70
CA LEU A 167 -13.46 18.80 1.58
C LEU A 167 -12.02 18.83 1.05
N THR A 168 -11.09 19.02 1.97
CA THR A 168 -9.65 18.92 1.76
C THR A 168 -9.16 17.55 2.23
N TYR A 169 -8.75 16.69 1.31
CA TYR A 169 -8.19 15.38 1.59
C TYR A 169 -6.68 15.49 1.72
N ARG A 170 -6.14 15.03 2.85
CA ARG A 170 -4.71 14.86 3.07
C ARG A 170 -4.41 13.37 3.05
N MET A 171 -3.93 12.89 1.91
CA MET A 171 -3.62 11.49 1.68
C MET A 171 -2.14 11.22 1.99
N PHE A 172 -1.89 10.24 2.85
CA PHE A 172 -0.54 9.82 3.23
C PHE A 172 -0.19 8.50 2.54
N ASP A 173 0.72 8.55 1.55
CA ASP A 173 1.35 7.36 0.97
C ASP A 173 2.51 6.92 1.87
N VAL A 174 2.60 5.62 2.13
CA VAL A 174 3.72 5.06 2.88
C VAL A 174 4.31 3.87 2.14
N GLY A 175 5.63 3.69 2.26
CA GLY A 175 6.29 2.50 1.73
C GLY A 175 5.68 1.21 2.29
N GLY A 176 5.29 0.29 1.40
CA GLY A 176 4.60 -0.97 1.77
C GLY A 176 5.51 -2.11 2.25
N GLN A 177 6.80 -1.99 1.95
CA GLN A 177 7.81 -3.02 2.25
C GLN A 177 8.13 -3.08 3.73
N ARG A 178 8.56 -4.25 4.23
CA ARG A 178 8.82 -4.48 5.67
C ARG A 178 9.77 -3.43 6.27
N SER A 179 10.82 -3.03 5.53
CA SER A 179 11.80 -2.02 5.97
C SER A 179 11.20 -0.63 6.22
N GLU A 180 10.09 -0.31 5.56
CA GLU A 180 9.44 1.00 5.60
C GLU A 180 8.36 1.10 6.69
N ARG A 181 7.82 -0.03 7.15
CA ARG A 181 6.67 -0.04 8.07
C ARG A 181 6.93 0.58 9.43
N LYS A 182 8.18 0.54 9.90
CA LYS A 182 8.59 1.23 11.14
C LYS A 182 8.32 2.74 11.11
N LYS A 183 8.23 3.34 9.92
CA LYS A 183 7.98 4.76 9.74
C LYS A 183 6.49 5.09 9.85
N TRP A 184 5.59 4.11 9.67
CA TRP A 184 4.15 4.34 9.57
C TRP A 184 3.56 5.00 10.82
N ILE A 185 4.08 4.66 12.00
CA ILE A 185 3.64 5.23 13.28
C ILE A 185 3.65 6.77 13.29
N HIS A 186 4.56 7.39 12.52
CA HIS A 186 4.69 8.86 12.44
C HIS A 186 3.49 9.56 11.78
N CYS A 187 2.55 8.82 11.19
CA CYS A 187 1.35 9.39 10.57
C CYS A 187 0.03 8.89 11.18
N PHE A 188 0.06 8.13 12.27
CA PHE A 188 -1.13 7.47 12.85
C PHE A 188 -2.04 8.38 13.67
N GLU A 189 -1.57 9.56 14.08
CA GLU A 189 -2.38 10.49 14.85
C GLU A 189 -3.49 11.14 14.00
N ASN A 190 -4.69 11.26 14.59
CA ASN A 190 -5.82 11.98 14.00
C ASN A 190 -6.22 11.51 12.58
N VAL A 191 -6.05 10.23 12.27
CA VAL A 191 -6.50 9.63 11.00
C VAL A 191 -8.02 9.50 10.99
N THR A 192 -8.66 10.08 9.97
CA THR A 192 -10.11 10.00 9.76
C THR A 192 -10.53 8.62 9.27
N THR A 193 -9.81 8.09 8.28
CA THR A 193 -10.08 6.77 7.71
C THR A 193 -8.81 6.14 7.13
N ILE A 194 -8.76 4.82 7.10
CA ILE A 194 -7.69 4.05 6.48
C ILE A 194 -8.18 3.49 5.17
N LEU A 195 -7.41 3.72 4.10
CA LEU A 195 -7.55 2.98 2.86
C LEU A 195 -6.51 1.87 2.84
N PHE A 196 -6.92 0.63 3.08
CA PHE A 196 -6.04 -0.53 3.08
C PHE A 196 -6.12 -1.26 1.75
N LEU A 197 -5.01 -1.38 1.04
CA LEU A 197 -4.94 -2.02 -0.27
C LEU A 197 -4.27 -3.38 -0.20
N VAL A 198 -4.92 -4.36 -0.82
CA VAL A 198 -4.44 -5.73 -0.99
C VAL A 198 -4.39 -6.04 -2.48
N ALA A 199 -3.25 -6.52 -2.98
CA ALA A 199 -3.17 -7.08 -4.32
C ALA A 199 -3.63 -8.54 -4.28
N ILE A 200 -4.89 -8.81 -4.67
CA ILE A 200 -5.43 -10.17 -4.52
C ILE A 200 -4.84 -11.16 -5.52
N SER A 201 -4.21 -10.67 -6.59
CA SER A 201 -3.47 -11.46 -7.58
C SER A 201 -2.17 -12.08 -7.04
N GLU A 202 -1.71 -11.71 -5.84
CA GLU A 202 -0.44 -12.16 -5.26
C GLU A 202 -0.59 -13.43 -4.40
N TYR A 203 -1.74 -14.10 -4.47
CA TYR A 203 -2.06 -15.32 -3.69
C TYR A 203 -1.12 -16.49 -3.91
N ASP A 204 -0.43 -16.54 -5.05
CA ASP A 204 0.49 -17.60 -5.47
C ASP A 204 1.96 -17.15 -5.55
N GLN A 205 2.28 -15.99 -4.98
CA GLN A 205 3.61 -15.38 -5.02
C GLN A 205 4.26 -15.33 -3.64
N LEU A 206 5.59 -15.30 -3.63
CA LEU A 206 6.43 -15.16 -2.44
C LEU A 206 6.92 -13.71 -2.31
N LEU A 207 7.19 -13.26 -1.09
CA LEU A 207 7.72 -11.92 -0.84
C LEU A 207 9.12 -11.76 -1.44
N LEU A 208 9.42 -10.55 -1.92
CA LEU A 208 10.76 -10.18 -2.35
C LEU A 208 11.73 -10.16 -1.15
N GLU A 209 11.24 -9.72 0.02
CA GLU A 209 12.05 -9.60 1.24
C GLU A 209 12.27 -10.95 1.96
N ASP A 210 11.46 -11.96 1.63
CA ASP A 210 11.45 -13.27 2.30
C ASP A 210 10.80 -14.32 1.39
N GLU A 211 11.63 -15.06 0.65
CA GLU A 211 11.18 -16.07 -0.32
C GLU A 211 10.50 -17.29 0.32
N THR A 212 10.30 -17.32 1.64
CA THR A 212 9.56 -18.39 2.31
C THR A 212 8.12 -17.99 2.66
N VAL A 213 7.78 -16.71 2.52
CA VAL A 213 6.49 -16.15 2.95
C VAL A 213 5.64 -15.80 1.74
N ASN A 214 4.43 -16.36 1.71
CA ASN A 214 3.41 -16.03 0.71
C ASN A 214 2.93 -14.58 0.88
N ARG A 215 2.82 -13.82 -0.23
CA ARG A 215 2.44 -12.40 -0.22
C ARG A 215 1.03 -12.15 0.31
N MET A 216 0.07 -13.03 0.02
CA MET A 216 -1.30 -12.88 0.55
C MET A 216 -1.35 -13.18 2.06
N GLN A 217 -0.58 -14.15 2.54
CA GLN A 217 -0.49 -14.41 3.98
C GLN A 217 0.14 -13.22 4.73
N GLU A 218 1.16 -12.60 4.15
CA GLU A 218 1.72 -11.34 4.66
C GLU A 218 0.67 -10.22 4.70
N ALA A 219 -0.14 -10.08 3.64
CA ALA A 219 -1.20 -9.07 3.59
C ALA A 219 -2.27 -9.31 4.67
N LEU A 220 -2.65 -10.56 4.94
CA LEU A 220 -3.57 -10.93 6.02
C LEU A 220 -3.00 -10.57 7.40
N THR A 221 -1.75 -10.97 7.68
CA THR A 221 -1.07 -10.63 8.94
C THR A 221 -0.96 -9.11 9.14
N LEU A 222 -0.60 -8.39 8.07
CA LEU A 222 -0.52 -6.94 8.10
C LEU A 222 -1.89 -6.31 8.33
N PHE A 223 -2.94 -6.80 7.68
CA PHE A 223 -4.30 -6.30 7.90
C PHE A 223 -4.77 -6.54 9.32
N ASP A 224 -4.55 -7.74 9.88
CA ASP A 224 -4.90 -8.07 11.26
C ASP A 224 -4.27 -7.08 12.26
N SER A 225 -2.96 -6.84 12.13
CA SER A 225 -2.23 -5.91 13.01
C SER A 225 -2.75 -4.46 12.93
N ILE A 226 -3.14 -3.98 11.74
CA ILE A 226 -3.69 -2.63 11.55
C ILE A 226 -5.15 -2.58 12.02
N CYS A 227 -5.96 -3.55 11.63
CA CYS A 227 -7.38 -3.62 11.94
C CYS A 227 -7.60 -3.71 13.46
N ASN A 228 -6.75 -4.41 14.18
CA ASN A 228 -6.89 -4.58 15.62
C ASN A 228 -5.95 -3.67 16.44
N SER A 229 -5.29 -2.70 15.78
CA SER A 229 -4.42 -1.74 16.45
C SER A 229 -5.18 -0.79 17.37
N ARG A 230 -4.59 -0.52 18.55
CA ARG A 230 -5.09 0.47 19.51
C ARG A 230 -5.19 1.89 18.95
N TRP A 231 -4.35 2.22 17.97
CA TRP A 231 -4.36 3.52 17.28
C TRP A 231 -5.63 3.74 16.46
N PHE A 232 -6.28 2.64 16.03
CA PHE A 232 -7.36 2.67 15.05
C PHE A 232 -8.66 2.07 15.58
N LEU A 233 -8.86 1.95 16.89
CA LEU A 233 -10.05 1.29 17.48
C LEU A 233 -11.37 1.82 16.93
N LYS A 234 -11.48 3.13 16.70
CA LYS A 234 -12.67 3.80 16.18
C LYS A 234 -12.55 4.23 14.72
N THR A 235 -11.37 4.06 14.11
CA THR A 235 -11.12 4.47 12.74
C THR A 235 -11.75 3.46 11.79
N SER A 236 -12.57 3.96 10.85
CA SER A 236 -13.14 3.15 9.79
C SER A 236 -12.05 2.68 8.82
N ILE A 237 -12.22 1.49 8.25
CA ILE A 237 -11.31 0.94 7.27
C ILE A 237 -12.06 0.72 5.97
N ILE A 238 -11.49 1.21 4.88
CA ILE A 238 -11.91 0.91 3.53
C ILE A 238 -10.89 -0.07 2.96
N LEU A 239 -11.33 -1.28 2.66
CA LEU A 239 -10.52 -2.36 2.13
C LEU A 239 -10.65 -2.41 0.61
N PHE A 240 -9.54 -2.22 -0.09
CA PHE A 240 -9.46 -2.40 -1.54
C PHE A 240 -8.81 -3.74 -1.85
N LEU A 241 -9.60 -4.65 -2.42
CA LEU A 241 -9.15 -5.90 -3.01
C LEU A 241 -8.78 -5.64 -4.47
N ASN A 242 -7.54 -5.20 -4.69
CA ASN A 242 -7.02 -4.66 -5.93
C ASN A 242 -6.41 -5.73 -6.86
N LYS A 243 -6.18 -5.38 -8.13
CA LYS A 243 -5.65 -6.24 -9.20
C LYS A 243 -6.60 -7.38 -9.57
N ILE A 244 -7.90 -7.10 -9.57
CA ILE A 244 -8.94 -8.10 -9.88
C ILE A 244 -8.89 -8.63 -11.32
N ASP A 245 -8.32 -7.83 -12.22
CA ASP A 245 -8.03 -8.18 -13.60
C ASP A 245 -6.99 -9.30 -13.66
N ILE A 246 -5.84 -9.08 -13.03
CA ILE A 246 -4.75 -10.08 -12.98
C ILE A 246 -5.19 -11.32 -12.20
N PHE A 247 -5.95 -11.15 -11.12
CA PHE A 247 -6.47 -12.26 -10.33
C PHE A 247 -7.36 -13.19 -11.16
N ARG A 248 -8.28 -12.62 -11.96
CA ARG A 248 -9.17 -13.38 -12.84
C ARG A 248 -8.39 -14.26 -13.82
N ASP A 249 -7.37 -13.68 -14.45
CA ASP A 249 -6.58 -14.37 -15.47
C ASP A 249 -5.72 -15.48 -14.84
N LYS A 250 -5.14 -15.23 -13.65
CA LYS A 250 -4.28 -16.19 -12.95
C LYS A 250 -5.02 -17.40 -12.41
N LEU A 251 -6.27 -17.27 -11.97
CA LEU A 251 -7.04 -18.39 -11.41
C LEU A 251 -7.13 -19.60 -12.37
N GLN A 252 -7.11 -19.35 -13.69
CA GLN A 252 -7.16 -20.42 -14.69
C GLN A 252 -5.88 -21.26 -14.76
N ALA A 253 -4.73 -20.66 -14.48
CA ALA A 253 -3.40 -21.31 -14.58
C ALA A 253 -2.81 -21.67 -13.20
N SER A 254 -3.36 -21.10 -12.14
CA SER A 254 -2.84 -21.19 -10.77
C SER A 254 -4.03 -21.33 -9.80
N PRO A 255 -4.62 -22.53 -9.64
CA PRO A 255 -5.81 -22.70 -8.81
C PRO A 255 -5.59 -22.28 -7.36
N LEU A 256 -6.52 -21.51 -6.79
CA LEU A 256 -6.41 -20.94 -5.44
C LEU A 256 -6.23 -22.03 -4.36
N LYS A 257 -6.87 -23.19 -4.54
CA LYS A 257 -6.82 -24.34 -3.62
C LYS A 257 -5.40 -24.85 -3.37
N ASN A 258 -4.47 -24.65 -4.30
CA ASN A 258 -3.08 -25.07 -4.14
C ASN A 258 -2.33 -24.26 -3.08
N TYR A 259 -2.80 -23.03 -2.81
CA TYR A 259 -2.18 -22.09 -1.86
C TYR A 259 -3.03 -21.92 -0.60
N PHE A 260 -4.35 -22.15 -0.73
CA PHE A 260 -5.31 -22.10 0.36
C PHE A 260 -6.07 -23.43 0.42
N PRO A 261 -5.56 -24.44 1.14
CA PRO A 261 -6.13 -25.78 1.15
C PRO A 261 -7.57 -25.86 1.70
N ASP A 262 -8.00 -24.86 2.48
CA ASP A 262 -9.35 -24.73 3.01
C ASP A 262 -10.35 -24.10 2.02
N TYR A 263 -9.92 -23.74 0.81
CA TYR A 263 -10.79 -23.27 -0.25
C TYR A 263 -11.35 -24.45 -1.08
N ASP A 264 -12.66 -24.65 -1.01
CA ASP A 264 -13.36 -25.79 -1.62
C ASP A 264 -14.38 -25.43 -2.71
N ALA A 265 -14.48 -24.16 -3.11
CA ALA A 265 -15.51 -23.71 -4.07
C ALA A 265 -15.13 -23.87 -5.56
N GLY A 266 -14.03 -24.58 -5.87
CA GLY A 266 -13.59 -24.82 -7.25
C GLY A 266 -13.06 -23.57 -7.94
N ASP A 267 -13.02 -23.56 -9.28
CA ASP A 267 -12.34 -22.52 -10.06
C ASP A 267 -13.22 -21.29 -10.39
N ASP A 268 -14.35 -21.12 -9.68
CA ASP A 268 -15.23 -19.98 -9.90
C ASP A 268 -14.63 -18.68 -9.36
N TYR A 269 -14.58 -17.66 -10.22
CA TYR A 269 -14.01 -16.36 -9.91
C TYR A 269 -14.73 -15.66 -8.75
N ASN A 270 -16.06 -15.69 -8.72
CA ASN A 270 -16.81 -14.98 -7.69
C ASN A 270 -16.63 -15.66 -6.32
N SER A 271 -16.62 -16.99 -6.30
CA SER A 271 -16.37 -17.77 -5.10
C SER A 271 -14.96 -17.55 -4.56
N ALA A 272 -13.96 -17.43 -5.43
CA ALA A 272 -12.59 -17.08 -5.05
C ALA A 272 -12.51 -15.65 -4.47
N CYS A 273 -13.21 -14.68 -5.09
CA CYS A 273 -13.33 -13.32 -4.58
C CYS A 273 -13.98 -13.28 -3.19
N ASP A 274 -15.10 -13.97 -3.00
CA ASP A 274 -15.82 -14.05 -1.72
C ASP A 274 -14.97 -14.73 -0.65
N TYR A 275 -14.24 -15.77 -1.00
CA TYR A 275 -13.29 -16.41 -0.10
C TYR A 275 -12.23 -15.43 0.40
N VAL A 276 -11.53 -14.74 -0.52
CA VAL A 276 -10.49 -13.76 -0.15
C VAL A 276 -11.08 -12.64 0.70
N LEU A 277 -12.22 -12.09 0.30
CA LEU A 277 -12.95 -11.07 1.06
C LEU A 277 -13.23 -11.52 2.49
N ASN A 278 -13.80 -12.71 2.66
CA ASN A 278 -14.17 -13.23 3.96
C ASN A 278 -12.95 -13.44 4.86
N ARG A 279 -11.81 -13.88 4.32
CA ARG A 279 -10.55 -14.03 5.07
C ARG A 279 -10.07 -12.71 5.68
N PHE A 280 -10.25 -11.59 4.98
CA PHE A 280 -9.90 -10.27 5.53
C PHE A 280 -10.94 -9.77 6.53
N VAL A 281 -12.22 -9.81 6.17
CA VAL A 281 -13.30 -9.29 7.04
C VAL A 281 -13.37 -10.06 8.35
N SER A 282 -13.09 -11.37 8.36
CA SER A 282 -13.08 -12.19 9.58
C SER A 282 -11.99 -11.82 10.58
N LEU A 283 -10.96 -11.07 10.17
CA LEU A 283 -9.90 -10.62 11.07
C LEU A 283 -10.34 -9.44 11.95
N ASN A 284 -11.47 -8.80 11.65
CA ASN A 284 -11.99 -7.73 12.49
C ASN A 284 -12.53 -8.27 13.82
N GLN A 285 -11.84 -7.92 14.91
CA GLN A 285 -12.25 -8.34 16.26
C GLN A 285 -13.25 -7.36 16.89
N SER A 286 -13.53 -6.22 16.25
CA SER A 286 -14.45 -5.21 16.76
C SER A 286 -15.86 -5.38 16.18
N GLU A 287 -16.85 -5.51 17.06
CA GLU A 287 -18.27 -5.55 16.67
C GLU A 287 -18.81 -4.21 16.13
N VAL A 288 -18.10 -3.12 16.40
CA VAL A 288 -18.54 -1.76 16.06
C VAL A 288 -17.83 -1.23 14.81
N LYS A 289 -16.55 -1.57 14.64
CA LYS A 289 -15.74 -1.10 13.52
C LYS A 289 -16.32 -1.60 12.19
N GLN A 290 -16.54 -0.67 11.27
CA GLN A 290 -17.01 -0.98 9.93
C GLN A 290 -15.82 -1.15 8.98
N ILE A 291 -15.85 -2.22 8.19
CA ILE A 291 -14.95 -2.43 7.06
C ILE A 291 -15.77 -2.32 5.77
N TYR A 292 -15.47 -1.31 4.96
CA TYR A 292 -16.10 -1.11 3.66
C TYR A 292 -15.22 -1.71 2.58
N THR A 293 -15.69 -2.72 1.85
CA THR A 293 -14.85 -3.43 0.89
C THR A 293 -15.23 -3.12 -0.55
N HIS A 294 -14.21 -2.94 -1.39
CA HIS A 294 -14.35 -2.77 -2.83
C HIS A 294 -13.34 -3.64 -3.57
N PHE A 295 -13.81 -4.35 -4.60
CA PHE A 295 -12.94 -4.97 -5.60
C PHE A 295 -12.50 -3.93 -6.61
N THR A 296 -11.20 -3.81 -6.84
CA THR A 296 -10.63 -2.74 -7.67
C THR A 296 -9.62 -3.23 -8.70
N CYS A 297 -9.58 -2.54 -9.83
CA CYS A 297 -8.48 -2.50 -10.77
C CYS A 297 -7.98 -1.06 -10.78
N ALA A 298 -6.90 -0.79 -10.04
CA ALA A 298 -6.36 0.56 -9.89
C ALA A 298 -5.92 1.20 -11.22
N THR A 299 -5.78 0.43 -12.31
CA THR A 299 -5.47 0.97 -13.65
C THR A 299 -6.71 1.37 -14.45
N ASP A 300 -7.91 0.98 -14.02
CA ASP A 300 -9.19 1.39 -14.63
C ASP A 300 -9.71 2.69 -13.99
N THR A 301 -9.50 3.81 -14.68
CA THR A 301 -9.94 5.13 -14.23
C THR A 301 -11.47 5.25 -14.08
N THR A 302 -12.25 4.53 -14.88
CA THR A 302 -13.72 4.58 -14.80
C THR A 302 -14.17 3.90 -13.52
N GLN A 303 -13.65 2.71 -13.25
CA GLN A 303 -13.98 1.98 -12.02
C GLN A 303 -13.53 2.74 -10.77
N ILE A 304 -12.31 3.27 -10.75
CA ILE A 304 -11.81 4.04 -9.61
C ILE A 304 -12.62 5.31 -9.36
N ARG A 305 -13.12 5.98 -10.40
CA ARG A 305 -14.03 7.13 -10.23
C ARG A 305 -15.30 6.75 -9.47
N PHE A 306 -15.92 5.62 -9.79
CA PHE A 306 -17.12 5.15 -9.08
C PHE A 306 -16.82 4.71 -7.65
N VAL A 307 -15.71 3.98 -7.45
CA VAL A 307 -15.31 3.51 -6.12
C VAL A 307 -14.96 4.70 -5.22
N MET A 308 -14.23 5.70 -5.72
CA MET A 308 -13.87 6.89 -4.93
C MET A 308 -15.08 7.77 -4.61
N ALA A 309 -16.10 7.82 -5.49
CA ALA A 309 -17.36 8.48 -5.16
C ALA A 309 -18.08 7.79 -3.99
N ALA A 310 -18.16 6.46 -3.99
CA ALA A 310 -18.74 5.70 -2.88
C ALA A 310 -17.95 5.87 -1.57
N VAL A 311 -16.60 5.88 -1.66
CA VAL A 311 -15.71 6.16 -0.53
C VAL A 311 -15.96 7.56 0.04
N ASN A 312 -16.11 8.57 -0.82
CA ASN A 312 -16.43 9.92 -0.39
C ASN A 312 -17.75 9.96 0.39
N ASP A 313 -18.80 9.32 -0.12
CA ASP A 313 -20.10 9.24 0.56
C ASP A 313 -19.99 8.58 1.94
N ILE A 314 -19.24 7.49 2.05
CA ILE A 314 -18.97 6.80 3.33
C ILE A 314 -18.27 7.74 4.32
N ILE A 315 -17.25 8.46 3.86
CA ILE A 315 -16.47 9.40 4.69
C ILE A 315 -17.36 10.55 5.17
N ILE A 316 -18.14 11.15 4.27
CA ILE A 316 -19.08 12.23 4.61
C ILE A 316 -20.09 11.75 5.65
N GLN A 317 -20.72 10.58 5.43
CA GLN A 317 -21.69 10.02 6.38
C GLN A 317 -21.07 9.76 7.75
N THR A 318 -19.84 9.26 7.79
CA THR A 318 -19.12 9.00 9.06
C THR A 318 -18.82 10.32 9.79
N ASN A 319 -18.31 11.33 9.09
CA ASN A 319 -18.06 12.65 9.68
C ASN A 319 -19.33 13.34 10.17
N LEU A 320 -20.45 13.21 9.44
CA LEU A 320 -21.75 13.74 9.86
C LEU A 320 -22.27 13.05 11.12
N ARG A 321 -22.08 11.73 11.25
CA ARG A 321 -22.46 10.98 12.46
C ARG A 321 -21.63 11.38 13.67
N GLU A 322 -20.32 11.60 13.51
CA GLU A 322 -19.45 12.06 14.61
C GLU A 322 -19.68 13.53 14.99
N GLY A 323 -20.08 14.36 14.02
CA GLY A 323 -20.41 15.78 14.25
C GLY A 323 -21.77 16.02 14.89
N CYS A 324 -22.65 15.01 14.93
CA CYS A 324 -23.95 15.09 15.57
C CYS A 324 -23.83 14.55 16.99
N PRO A 325 -23.78 15.39 18.05
CA PRO A 325 -23.85 14.87 19.40
C PRO A 325 -25.15 14.08 19.52
N HIS A 326 -25.07 12.85 20.02
CA HIS A 326 -26.26 12.09 20.42
C HIS A 326 -27.17 13.05 21.19
N THR A 327 -28.26 13.46 20.56
CA THR A 327 -29.29 14.21 21.25
C THR A 327 -29.70 13.33 22.40
N TYR A 328 -29.41 13.79 23.61
CA TYR A 328 -29.97 13.25 24.83
C TYR A 328 -31.46 13.00 24.60
N THR A 329 -31.86 11.74 24.40
CA THR A 329 -33.16 11.29 24.88
C THR A 329 -33.08 11.36 26.40
N ARG A 330 -33.24 12.57 26.95
CA ARG A 330 -33.73 12.73 28.31
C ARG A 330 -35.16 12.23 28.27
N GLU A 331 -35.38 11.00 28.71
CA GLU A 331 -36.64 10.65 29.34
C GLU A 331 -36.86 11.69 30.45
N PHE A 332 -37.91 12.50 30.28
CA PHE A 332 -38.44 13.32 31.34
C PHE A 332 -39.03 12.38 32.41
N ASN A 333 -38.21 12.00 33.38
CA ASN A 333 -38.73 11.66 34.70
C ASN A 333 -38.89 12.97 35.47
N LEU A 334 -40.11 13.50 35.43
CA LEU A 334 -40.60 14.41 36.46
C LEU A 334 -40.76 13.58 37.72
N ASP A 335 -39.80 13.66 38.65
CA ASP A 335 -40.10 13.46 40.06
C ASP A 335 -39.00 13.99 40.99
N TYR A 336 -39.47 14.80 41.94
CA TYR A 336 -38.88 15.22 43.22
C TYR A 336 -37.73 16.25 43.28
N PHE A 337 -38.16 17.46 43.65
CA PHE A 337 -37.41 18.46 44.42
C PHE A 337 -37.24 18.02 45.90
N ILE A 338 -36.25 18.62 46.59
CA ILE A 338 -35.91 18.65 48.06
C ILE A 338 -34.49 18.07 48.27
N GLY A 339 -33.46 18.69 48.88
CA GLY A 339 -33.22 20.02 49.48
C GLY A 339 -31.73 20.14 49.90
N TRP A 340 -31.29 21.39 50.20
CA TRP A 340 -30.18 21.90 51.04
C TRP A 340 -29.22 20.90 51.74
N SER A 341 -27.92 21.11 52.01
CA SER A 341 -26.93 22.21 51.88
C SER A 341 -25.56 21.73 52.44
N THR A 342 -24.50 22.52 52.19
CA THR A 342 -23.21 22.66 52.92
C THR A 342 -22.04 21.67 52.69
N GLY A 343 -20.86 22.24 52.38
CA GLY A 343 -19.54 21.60 52.54
C GLY A 343 -18.54 21.96 51.44
N GLY A 344 -17.61 22.89 51.67
CA GLY A 344 -16.65 23.39 50.67
C GLY A 344 -15.36 22.56 50.51
N TYR A 345 -14.55 22.88 49.49
CA TYR A 345 -13.17 23.39 49.57
C TYR A 345 -12.42 23.32 48.20
N THR A 346 -11.78 24.45 47.87
CA THR A 346 -10.50 24.67 47.16
C THR A 346 -10.35 24.39 45.66
N ILE A 347 -10.07 25.48 44.91
CA ILE A 347 -9.39 25.51 43.60
C ILE A 347 -7.92 25.85 43.87
N VAL A 348 -6.98 25.04 43.36
CA VAL A 348 -5.63 25.49 42.94
C VAL A 348 -5.15 24.63 41.75
N ASP A 349 -4.62 25.31 40.74
CA ASP A 349 -4.02 24.83 39.48
C ASP A 349 -2.83 23.86 39.63
N GLY A 350 -2.55 23.10 38.56
CA GLY A 350 -1.25 22.47 38.34
C GLY A 350 -1.15 21.56 37.11
N TRP A 351 -0.78 22.14 35.97
CA TRP A 351 -0.33 21.44 34.76
C TRP A 351 1.00 20.70 35.01
N LEU A 352 1.11 19.44 34.53
CA LEU A 352 2.32 18.84 33.93
C LEU A 352 1.99 17.44 33.40
N ARG A 353 1.93 17.31 32.07
CA ARG A 353 2.01 16.03 31.35
C ARG A 353 3.49 15.72 31.12
N GLU A 354 3.92 14.53 31.51
CA GLU A 354 5.08 13.87 30.93
C GLU A 354 4.58 12.61 30.21
N GLU A 355 4.81 12.54 28.89
CA GLU A 355 4.53 11.38 28.06
C GLU A 355 5.68 10.37 28.20
N LEU A 356 5.39 9.24 28.83
CA LEU A 356 6.21 8.03 28.74
C LEU A 356 5.47 7.03 27.87
N TYR A 357 6.04 6.72 26.69
CA TYR A 357 5.57 5.64 25.82
C TYR A 357 5.53 4.33 26.62
N SER A 358 4.41 3.61 26.52
CA SER A 358 4.16 2.41 27.31
C SER A 358 4.83 1.19 26.70
N PHE A 359 5.14 0.17 27.51
CA PHE A 359 5.68 -1.13 27.09
C PHE A 359 4.86 -1.82 25.97
N GLN A 360 3.59 -1.46 25.76
CA GLN A 360 2.74 -2.00 24.70
C GLN A 360 3.01 -1.37 23.32
N ASP A 361 3.65 -0.20 23.25
CA ASP A 361 4.09 0.42 21.99
C ASP A 361 5.18 -0.43 21.30
N LEU A 362 6.02 -1.11 22.09
CA LEU A 362 7.04 -2.04 21.62
C LEU A 362 6.48 -3.33 21.02
N PHE A 363 5.31 -3.81 21.49
CA PHE A 363 4.68 -5.01 20.96
C PHE A 363 4.05 -4.77 19.57
N PHE A 364 3.40 -3.62 19.38
CA PHE A 364 2.89 -3.22 18.05
C PHE A 364 4.02 -3.07 17.03
N VAL A 365 5.16 -2.50 17.48
CA VAL A 365 6.41 -2.48 16.72
C VAL A 365 6.78 -3.93 16.38
N PHE A 366 6.86 -4.85 17.34
CA PHE A 366 7.23 -6.25 17.13
C PHE A 366 6.35 -7.03 16.12
N ASP A 367 5.03 -6.86 16.14
CA ASP A 367 4.10 -7.53 15.21
C ASP A 367 4.24 -7.02 13.76
N LEU A 368 4.68 -5.78 13.56
CA LEU A 368 5.06 -5.27 12.24
C LEU A 368 6.35 -5.90 11.67
N PHE A 369 7.15 -6.60 12.50
CA PHE A 369 8.44 -7.20 12.12
C PHE A 369 8.41 -8.71 11.84
N GLY A 370 7.24 -9.38 11.90
CA GLY A 370 7.13 -10.80 11.49
C GLY A 370 7.99 -11.78 12.30
N GLY A 371 8.24 -11.50 13.58
CA GLY A 371 9.03 -12.36 14.46
C GLY A 371 8.21 -13.52 15.05
N ASN A 372 8.58 -14.76 14.75
CA ASN A 372 8.05 -15.95 15.42
C ASN A 372 8.40 -15.91 16.92
N ALA A 373 7.38 -15.95 17.78
CA ALA A 373 7.53 -15.97 19.23
C ALA A 373 8.02 -17.34 19.72
N SER A 374 9.33 -17.48 19.86
CA SER A 374 9.91 -18.52 20.71
C SER A 374 11.21 -18.03 21.35
N GLY A 375 11.16 -17.63 22.63
CA GLY A 375 12.34 -17.45 23.49
C GLY A 375 12.41 -16.13 24.25
N GLY A 376 11.89 -16.11 25.47
CA GLY A 376 11.87 -14.96 26.39
C GLY A 376 13.22 -14.57 27.01
N ILE A 377 14.30 -14.45 26.24
CA ILE A 377 15.64 -14.10 26.77
C ILE A 377 16.24 -12.82 26.15
N PHE A 378 15.69 -12.27 25.07
CA PHE A 378 16.27 -11.08 24.41
C PHE A 378 15.93 -9.71 25.05
N LEU A 379 14.97 -9.65 25.99
CA LEU A 379 14.47 -8.39 26.56
C LEU A 379 15.46 -7.65 27.49
N HIS A 380 16.56 -8.29 27.91
CA HIS A 380 17.47 -7.68 28.89
C HIS A 380 18.66 -6.93 28.29
N LEU A 381 18.97 -7.12 27.00
CA LEU A 381 20.12 -6.49 26.34
C LEU A 381 19.79 -5.17 25.61
N SER A 382 18.51 -4.95 25.26
CA SER A 382 18.06 -3.73 24.57
C SER A 382 17.92 -2.52 25.50
N TYR A 383 17.73 -2.74 26.81
CA TYR A 383 17.57 -1.69 27.80
C TYR A 383 18.87 -0.92 28.09
N SER A 384 20.03 -1.60 28.04
CA SER A 384 21.31 -0.97 28.38
C SER A 384 21.88 -0.07 27.27
N LEU A 385 21.56 -0.33 25.99
CA LEU A 385 22.04 0.54 24.89
C LEU A 385 21.22 1.83 24.75
N ILE A 386 19.90 1.78 24.99
CA ILE A 386 19.04 2.97 24.87
C ILE A 386 19.25 3.94 26.04
N CYS A 387 19.56 3.45 27.25
CA CYS A 387 19.85 4.32 28.39
C CYS A 387 21.20 5.05 28.29
N LEU A 388 22.15 4.55 27.49
CA LEU A 388 23.47 5.19 27.30
C LEU A 388 23.45 6.34 26.29
N GLU A 389 22.56 6.32 25.29
CA GLU A 389 22.40 7.45 24.35
C GLU A 389 21.57 8.61 24.93
N ILE A 390 20.61 8.33 25.83
CA ILE A 390 19.80 9.38 26.45
C ILE A 390 20.60 10.16 27.52
N SER A 391 21.58 9.52 28.18
CA SER A 391 22.40 10.20 29.19
C SER A 391 23.42 11.17 28.61
N SER A 392 23.80 11.06 27.33
CA SER A 392 24.74 12.00 26.69
C SER A 392 24.06 13.26 26.15
N HIS A 393 22.76 13.20 25.82
CA HIS A 393 21.98 14.35 25.34
C HIS A 393 21.43 15.25 26.45
N ILE A 394 21.25 14.73 27.66
CA ILE A 394 20.75 15.52 28.80
C ILE A 394 21.85 16.38 29.43
N HIS A 395 23.13 16.02 29.26
CA HIS A 395 24.23 16.77 29.88
C HIS A 395 24.65 18.05 29.12
N ASP A 396 24.26 18.20 27.86
CA ASP A 396 24.62 19.36 27.01
C ASP A 396 23.56 20.49 27.00
N HIS A 397 22.35 20.23 27.49
CA HIS A 397 21.27 21.23 27.47
C HIS A 397 21.14 22.08 28.75
N HIS A 398 21.96 21.85 29.78
CA HIS A 398 21.88 22.55 31.06
C HIS A 398 22.96 23.63 31.32
N SER A 399 23.85 23.92 30.37
CA SER A 399 24.96 24.88 30.55
C SER A 399 24.84 26.20 29.77
N GLN A 400 23.76 26.46 29.02
CA GLN A 400 23.55 27.72 28.31
C GLN A 400 22.21 28.39 28.65
N ARG A 401 22.05 28.90 29.87
CA ARG A 401 21.09 29.96 30.24
C ARG A 401 21.36 30.50 31.65
N ARG A 402 22.50 31.18 31.84
CA ARG A 402 22.72 32.20 32.89
C ARG A 402 23.84 33.15 32.45
N PHE A 403 23.47 34.21 31.72
CA PHE A 403 23.74 35.63 31.98
C PHE A 403 23.24 36.45 30.80
#